data_AF-F3Z7U1-F1
#
_entry.id   AF-F3Z7U1-F1
#
_cell.length_a   1.000
_cell.length_b   1.000
_cell.length_c   1.000
_cell.angle_alpha   90.00
_cell.angle_beta   90.00
_cell.angle_gamma   90.00
#
_symmetry.space_group_name_H-M   'P 1'
#
loop_
_entity.id
_entity.type
_entity.pdbx_description
1 polymer ?
#
loop_
_entity_poly.entity_id
_entity_poly.type
_entity_poly.pdbx_seq_one_letter_code
_entity_poly.pdbx_strand_id
1 'polypeptide(L)'
;MGGGIEAGESPEEAALREVAEETGLVLRSGRLGPVVWTRRALFTVDGVRIDQDEEFRVVVLDAAETAAVRVDTREATHGHRWWSAEALATTAETVRPRGIADRLPALLAAGARGDWPVVEHLGDVDEDVDARRA
;
A
#
# COMPACT_ATOMS: atom_id res chain seq x y z
N MET A 1 0.93 -2.74 -3.18
CA MET A 1 2.21 -2.63 -3.90
C MET A 1 3.16 -1.85 -3.02
N GLY A 2 4.41 -2.27 -2.93
CA GLY A 2 5.44 -1.51 -2.22
C GLY A 2 6.55 -2.40 -1.64
N GLY A 3 7.69 -1.78 -1.37
CA GLY A 3 8.86 -2.45 -0.85
C GLY A 3 9.88 -1.45 -0.29
N GLY A 4 11.10 -1.92 -0.11
CA GLY A 4 12.16 -1.13 0.52
C GLY A 4 12.69 -0.02 -0.39
N ILE A 5 13.15 1.07 0.22
CA ILE A 5 13.92 2.11 -0.49
C ILE A 5 15.36 1.61 -0.63
N GLU A 6 15.88 1.58 -1.86
CA GLU A 6 17.27 1.21 -2.11
C GLU A 6 18.24 2.40 -1.96
N ALA A 7 19.53 2.09 -1.88
CA ALA A 7 20.56 3.11 -1.69
C ALA A 7 20.60 4.10 -2.88
N GLY A 8 20.30 5.36 -2.59
CA GLY A 8 20.30 6.43 -3.59
C GLY A 8 18.92 6.72 -4.20
N GLU A 9 17.89 5.98 -3.81
CA GLU A 9 16.51 6.25 -4.22
C GLU A 9 15.83 7.24 -3.27
N SER A 10 15.01 8.12 -3.84
CA SER A 10 13.97 8.84 -3.11
C SER A 10 12.76 7.92 -2.85
N PRO A 11 11.90 8.24 -1.88
CA PRO A 11 10.66 7.48 -1.64
C PRO A 11 9.75 7.38 -2.87
N GLU A 12 9.71 8.42 -3.73
CA GLU A 12 8.94 8.39 -4.98
C GLU A 12 9.55 7.42 -5.99
N GLU A 13 10.88 7.42 -6.16
CA GLU A 13 11.57 6.50 -7.07
C GLU A 13 11.37 5.04 -6.66
N ALA A 14 11.55 4.74 -5.36
CA ALA A 14 11.28 3.41 -4.82
C ALA A 14 9.84 2.98 -5.08
N ALA A 15 8.85 3.82 -4.77
CA ALA A 15 7.44 3.49 -5.01
C ALA A 15 7.10 3.27 -6.49
N LEU A 16 7.70 4.04 -7.41
CA LEU A 16 7.53 3.84 -8.86
C LEU A 16 8.18 2.55 -9.35
N ARG A 17 9.38 2.21 -8.85
CA ARG A 17 10.07 0.95 -9.14
C ARG A 17 9.24 -0.23 -8.67
N GLU A 18 8.80 -0.23 -7.42
CA GLU A 18 7.99 -1.32 -6.83
C GLU A 18 6.69 -1.54 -7.59
N VAL A 19 5.98 -0.47 -7.98
CA VAL A 19 4.78 -0.63 -8.83
C VAL A 19 5.14 -1.29 -10.16
N ALA A 20 6.24 -0.91 -10.80
CA ALA A 20 6.66 -1.51 -12.06
C ALA A 20 7.10 -2.98 -11.90
N GLU A 21 7.85 -3.30 -10.86
CA GLU A 21 8.35 -4.65 -10.57
C GLU A 21 7.20 -5.61 -10.23
N GLU A 22 6.34 -5.20 -9.32
CA GLU A 22 5.30 -6.07 -8.80
C GLU A 22 4.06 -6.16 -9.72
N THR A 23 3.78 -5.14 -10.55
CA THR A 23 2.58 -5.09 -11.42
C THR A 23 2.86 -5.03 -12.92
N GLY A 24 4.10 -4.84 -13.35
CA GLY A 24 4.44 -4.55 -14.74
C GLY A 24 3.96 -3.17 -15.25
N LEU A 25 3.31 -2.36 -14.41
CA LEU A 25 2.78 -1.05 -14.78
C LEU A 25 3.86 0.02 -14.58
N VAL A 26 4.33 0.62 -15.67
CA VAL A 26 5.29 1.73 -15.60
C VAL A 26 4.56 3.07 -15.50
N LEU A 27 4.70 3.73 -14.35
CA LEU A 27 4.17 5.07 -14.10
C LEU A 27 5.27 6.12 -14.25
N ARG A 28 4.89 7.33 -14.68
CA ARG A 28 5.80 8.48 -14.75
C ARG A 28 5.88 9.19 -13.39
N SER A 29 7.00 9.84 -13.10
CA SER A 29 7.08 10.76 -11.95
C SER A 29 5.96 11.82 -12.00
N GLY A 30 5.44 12.17 -10.83
CA GLY A 30 4.27 13.02 -10.66
C GLY A 30 2.92 12.29 -10.82
N ARG A 31 2.90 10.98 -11.12
CA ARG A 31 1.67 10.16 -11.08
C ARG A 31 1.34 9.66 -9.68
N LEU A 32 2.32 9.61 -8.79
CA LEU A 32 2.05 9.31 -7.38
C LEU A 32 1.34 10.51 -6.75
N GLY A 33 0.20 10.25 -6.12
CA GLY A 33 -0.48 11.20 -5.26
C GLY A 33 0.34 11.51 -4.00
N PRO A 34 -0.20 12.37 -3.13
CA PRO A 34 0.46 12.70 -1.88
C PRO A 34 0.58 11.46 -0.98
N VAL A 35 1.46 11.56 0.02
CA VAL A 35 1.40 10.66 1.16
C VAL A 35 0.07 10.90 1.87
N VAL A 36 -0.68 9.83 2.14
CA VAL A 36 -1.98 9.88 2.80
C VAL A 36 -1.92 9.24 4.18
N TRP A 37 -1.05 8.24 4.33
CA TRP A 37 -0.79 7.59 5.60
C TRP A 37 0.69 7.37 5.84
N THR A 38 1.07 7.32 7.11
CA THR A 38 2.36 6.79 7.54
C THR A 38 2.17 5.74 8.63
N ARG A 39 3.13 4.84 8.80
CA ARG A 39 3.13 3.85 9.89
C ARG A 39 4.57 3.52 10.25
N ARG A 40 4.81 3.08 11.50
CA ARG A 40 6.04 2.36 11.83
C ARG A 40 5.70 0.92 12.16
N ALA A 41 6.38 -0.02 11.54
CA ALA A 41 6.14 -1.45 11.72
C ALA A 41 7.40 -2.17 12.18
N LEU A 42 7.26 -2.94 13.25
CA LEU A 42 8.27 -3.87 13.74
C LEU A 42 7.83 -5.30 13.42
N PHE A 43 8.68 -6.09 12.77
CA PHE A 43 8.37 -7.47 12.39
C PHE A 43 9.63 -8.30 12.17
N THR A 44 9.53 -9.63 12.18
CA THR A 44 10.68 -10.51 11.97
C THR A 44 10.55 -11.31 10.67
N VAL A 45 11.55 -11.22 9.79
CA VAL A 45 11.67 -12.04 8.57
C VAL A 45 12.95 -12.85 8.65
N ASP A 46 12.86 -14.17 8.48
CA ASP A 46 14.00 -15.10 8.53
C ASP A 46 14.90 -14.92 9.76
N GLY A 47 14.29 -14.59 10.91
CA GLY A 47 14.99 -14.37 12.19
C GLY A 47 15.63 -12.99 12.34
N VAL A 48 15.52 -12.12 11.33
CA VAL A 48 15.98 -10.73 11.37
C VAL A 48 14.82 -9.83 11.77
N ARG A 49 15.00 -9.10 12.87
CA ARG A 49 14.05 -8.07 13.30
C ARG A 49 14.22 -6.82 12.43
N ILE A 50 13.13 -6.43 11.79
CA ILE A 50 13.02 -5.25 10.94
C ILE A 50 12.24 -4.18 11.68
N ASP A 51 12.69 -2.95 11.53
CA ASP A 51 12.06 -1.73 12.02
C ASP A 51 11.90 -0.77 10.83
N GLN A 52 10.67 -0.61 10.37
CA GLN A 52 10.36 0.01 9.09
C GLN A 52 9.39 1.18 9.27
N ASP A 53 9.78 2.34 8.77
CA ASP A 53 8.87 3.46 8.53
C ASP A 53 8.24 3.32 7.13
N GLU A 54 6.92 3.40 7.06
CA GLU A 54 6.12 3.20 5.85
C GLU A 54 5.42 4.51 5.45
N GLU A 55 5.47 4.85 4.16
CA GLU A 55 4.63 5.89 3.54
C GLU A 55 3.64 5.25 2.56
N PHE A 56 2.36 5.59 2.67
CA PHE A 56 1.33 5.14 1.74
C PHE A 56 0.92 6.30 0.85
N ARG A 57 0.95 6.05 -0.46
CA ARG A 57 0.58 7.02 -1.51
C ARG A 57 -0.55 6.46 -2.36
N VAL A 58 -1.36 7.34 -2.92
CA VAL A 58 -2.49 6.96 -3.78
C VAL A 58 -2.11 7.15 -5.24
N VAL A 59 -2.45 6.17 -6.08
CA VAL A 59 -2.41 6.30 -7.54
C VAL A 59 -3.81 6.05 -8.06
N VAL A 60 -4.30 6.95 -8.92
CA VAL A 60 -5.54 6.75 -9.67
C VAL A 60 -5.18 6.26 -11.06
N LEU A 61 -5.70 5.08 -11.40
CA LEU A 61 -5.51 4.45 -12.69
C LEU A 61 -6.73 4.65 -13.57
N ASP A 62 -6.52 4.85 -14.86
CA ASP A 62 -7.60 4.76 -15.83
C ASP A 62 -7.94 3.28 -16.16
N ALA A 63 -8.94 3.07 -17.00
CA ALA A 63 -9.39 1.73 -17.37
C ALA A 63 -8.32 0.93 -18.15
N ALA A 64 -7.52 1.59 -18.97
CA ALA A 64 -6.47 0.94 -19.75
C ALA A 64 -5.30 0.52 -18.85
N GLU A 65 -4.87 1.40 -17.94
CA GLU A 65 -3.85 1.12 -16.92
C GLU A 65 -4.30 -0.01 -15.99
N THR A 66 -5.55 0.04 -15.52
CA THR A 66 -6.16 -1.02 -14.71
C THR A 66 -6.11 -2.38 -15.42
N ALA A 67 -6.39 -2.41 -16.72
CA ALA A 67 -6.34 -3.64 -17.54
C ALA A 67 -4.90 -4.11 -17.84
N ALA A 68 -3.92 -3.21 -17.75
CA ALA A 68 -2.51 -3.49 -17.98
C ALA A 68 -1.79 -4.07 -16.75
N VAL A 69 -2.37 -3.95 -15.54
CA VAL A 69 -1.79 -4.51 -14.32
C VAL A 69 -1.65 -6.04 -14.43
N ARG A 70 -0.44 -6.51 -14.17
CA ARG A 70 -0.02 -7.91 -14.12
C ARG A 70 0.76 -8.16 -12.84
N VAL A 71 0.07 -8.57 -11.78
CA VAL A 71 0.77 -8.85 -10.52
C VAL A 71 1.59 -10.14 -10.64
N ASP A 72 2.89 -10.07 -10.32
CA ASP A 72 3.75 -11.26 -10.32
C ASP A 72 3.24 -12.27 -9.28
N THR A 73 3.21 -13.54 -9.67
CA THR A 73 2.83 -14.66 -8.80
C THR A 73 3.71 -14.83 -7.56
N ARG A 74 4.95 -14.34 -7.58
CA ARG A 74 5.84 -14.28 -6.41
C ARG A 74 5.31 -13.31 -5.36
N GLU A 75 4.84 -12.15 -5.82
CA GLU A 75 4.24 -11.11 -4.96
C GLU A 75 2.82 -11.48 -4.51
N ALA A 76 2.10 -12.22 -5.35
CA ALA A 76 0.73 -12.65 -5.11
C ALA A 76 0.60 -14.17 -5.15
N THR A 77 1.18 -14.85 -4.16
CA THR A 77 1.15 -16.33 -4.04
C THR A 77 -0.28 -16.90 -4.12
N HIS A 78 -1.27 -16.17 -3.58
CA HIS A 78 -2.68 -16.56 -3.58
C HIS A 78 -3.52 -15.86 -4.68
N GLY A 79 -2.86 -15.20 -5.62
CA GLY A 79 -3.49 -14.38 -6.65
C GLY A 79 -3.83 -12.97 -6.17
N HIS A 80 -4.40 -12.19 -7.09
CA HIS A 80 -4.78 -10.79 -6.86
C HIS A 80 -6.15 -10.50 -7.47
N ARG A 81 -6.83 -9.49 -6.93
CA ARG A 81 -8.07 -8.95 -7.48
C ARG A 81 -8.23 -7.48 -7.11
N TRP A 82 -9.02 -6.76 -7.91
CA TRP A 82 -9.51 -5.44 -7.53
C TRP A 82 -10.65 -5.56 -6.53
N TRP A 83 -10.55 -4.86 -5.41
CA TRP A 83 -11.58 -4.80 -4.38
C TRP A 83 -12.36 -3.50 -4.44
N SER A 84 -13.67 -3.55 -4.28
CA SER A 84 -14.43 -2.35 -3.88
C SER A 84 -14.15 -2.03 -2.41
N ALA A 85 -14.30 -0.77 -2.03
CA ALA A 85 -14.14 -0.35 -0.63
C ALA A 85 -15.12 -1.10 0.31
N GLU A 86 -16.34 -1.33 -0.16
CA GLU A 86 -17.34 -2.11 0.57
C GLU A 86 -16.90 -3.56 0.78
N ALA A 87 -16.45 -4.23 -0.29
CA ALA A 87 -16.01 -5.62 -0.20
C ALA A 87 -14.81 -5.77 0.75
N LEU A 88 -13.87 -4.80 0.73
CA LEU A 88 -12.74 -4.78 1.65
C LEU A 88 -13.18 -4.55 3.11
N ALA A 89 -14.22 -3.75 3.36
CA ALA A 89 -14.75 -3.51 4.71
C ALA A 89 -15.47 -4.72 5.30
N THR A 90 -16.04 -5.59 4.46
CA THR A 90 -16.81 -6.76 4.90
C THR A 90 -16.05 -8.09 4.80
N THR A 91 -14.81 -8.07 4.31
CA THR A 91 -14.05 -9.30 4.11
C THR A 91 -13.64 -9.94 5.44
N ALA A 92 -13.59 -11.27 5.45
CA ALA A 92 -12.97 -12.03 6.53
C ALA A 92 -11.45 -12.22 6.32
N GLU A 93 -10.92 -11.80 5.17
CA GLU A 93 -9.49 -11.86 4.88
C GLU A 93 -8.71 -10.81 5.70
N THR A 94 -7.47 -11.13 6.06
CA THR A 94 -6.60 -10.17 6.76
C THR A 94 -6.14 -9.08 5.79
N VAL A 95 -6.58 -7.85 6.05
CA VAL A 95 -6.16 -6.66 5.29
C VAL A 95 -5.11 -5.88 6.06
N ARG A 96 -4.00 -5.56 5.39
CA ARG A 96 -2.89 -4.76 5.95
C ARG A 96 -2.68 -3.47 5.15
N PRO A 97 -2.32 -2.35 5.82
CA PRO A 97 -2.34 -2.15 7.27
C PRO A 97 -3.73 -2.37 7.89
N ARG A 98 -3.79 -2.70 9.19
CA ARG A 98 -5.08 -2.94 9.86
C ARG A 98 -5.92 -1.66 9.87
N GLY A 99 -7.22 -1.81 9.67
CA GLY A 99 -8.17 -0.69 9.69
C GLY A 99 -8.12 0.24 8.47
N ILE A 100 -7.36 -0.09 7.42
CA ILE A 100 -7.42 0.70 6.17
C ILE A 100 -8.78 0.60 5.50
N ALA A 101 -9.45 -0.54 5.62
CA ALA A 101 -10.75 -0.75 4.97
C ALA A 101 -11.79 0.27 5.45
N ASP A 102 -11.79 0.60 6.74
CA ASP A 102 -12.69 1.59 7.34
C ASP A 102 -12.33 3.04 6.93
N ARG A 103 -11.06 3.27 6.58
CA ARG A 103 -10.53 4.61 6.22
C ARG A 103 -10.66 4.93 4.74
N LEU A 104 -10.65 3.91 3.89
CA LEU A 104 -10.71 4.07 2.44
C LEU A 104 -11.90 4.92 1.95
N PRO A 105 -13.13 4.77 2.45
CA PRO A 105 -14.26 5.58 1.96
C PRO A 105 -14.03 7.08 2.08
N ALA A 106 -13.52 7.55 3.22
CA ALA A 106 -13.22 8.96 3.44
C ALA A 106 -12.09 9.44 2.53
N LEU A 107 -11.03 8.64 2.40
CA LEU A 107 -9.90 8.95 1.53
C LEU A 107 -10.29 9.05 0.06
N LEU A 108 -11.11 8.10 -0.44
CA LEU A 108 -11.58 8.10 -1.82
C LEU A 108 -12.48 9.30 -2.10
N ALA A 109 -13.37 9.66 -1.17
CA ALA A 109 -14.24 10.82 -1.29
C ALA A 109 -13.43 12.14 -1.33
N ALA A 110 -12.36 12.23 -0.54
CA ALA A 110 -11.41 13.34 -0.55
C ALA A 110 -10.65 13.43 -1.88
N GLY A 111 -10.07 12.32 -2.34
CA GLY A 111 -9.35 12.23 -3.61
C GLY A 111 -10.18 12.60 -4.82
N ALA A 112 -11.46 12.20 -4.85
CA ALA A 112 -12.40 12.55 -5.92
C ALA A 112 -12.65 14.08 -6.03
N ARG A 113 -12.43 14.83 -4.95
CA ARG A 113 -12.52 16.30 -4.93
C ARG A 113 -11.18 17.00 -5.13
N GLY A 114 -10.08 16.25 -5.21
CA GLY A 114 -8.72 16.79 -5.21
C GLY A 114 -8.31 17.40 -3.86
N ASP A 115 -9.03 17.06 -2.79
CA ASP A 115 -8.88 17.61 -1.43
C ASP A 115 -8.33 16.53 -0.52
N TRP A 116 -7.07 16.15 -0.74
CA TRP A 116 -6.43 15.07 0.02
C TRP A 116 -6.35 15.43 1.50
N PRO A 117 -6.67 14.49 2.40
CA PRO A 117 -6.63 14.75 3.83
C PRO A 117 -5.20 15.01 4.30
N VAL A 118 -5.07 15.61 5.48
CA VAL A 118 -3.79 15.65 6.19
C VAL A 118 -3.31 14.21 6.41
N VAL A 119 -2.00 14.01 6.28
CA VAL A 119 -1.35 12.71 6.51
C VAL A 119 -1.74 12.17 7.88
N GLU A 120 -2.39 11.01 7.91
CA GLU A 120 -2.74 10.31 9.15
C GLU A 120 -1.66 9.26 9.47
N HIS A 121 -1.11 9.32 10.68
CA HIS A 121 -0.21 8.29 11.18
C HIS A 121 -1.03 7.13 11.78
N LEU A 122 -0.84 5.93 11.24
CA LEU A 122 -1.58 4.71 11.61
C LEU A 122 -1.06 4.03 12.87
N GLY A 123 0.01 4.57 13.47
CA GLY A 123 0.60 4.12 14.73
C GLY A 123 1.89 3.32 14.55
N ASP A 124 2.50 3.01 15.70
CA ASP A 124 3.67 2.15 15.83
C ASP A 124 3.18 0.73 16.16
N VAL A 125 3.37 -0.22 15.25
CA VAL A 125 2.86 -1.58 15.39
C VAL A 125 3.98 -2.61 15.52
N ASP A 126 3.76 -3.63 16.34
CA ASP A 126 4.60 -4.83 16.39
C ASP A 126 3.81 -6.00 15.81
N GLU A 127 4.09 -6.29 14.54
CA GLU A 127 3.38 -7.31 13.78
C GLU A 127 3.60 -8.71 14.35
N ASP A 128 4.75 -8.97 14.98
CA ASP A 128 5.04 -10.27 15.59
C ASP A 128 4.19 -10.50 16.86
N VAL A 129 3.79 -9.43 17.54
CA VAL A 129 2.91 -9.47 18.71
C VAL A 129 1.44 -9.51 18.29
N ASP A 130 1.07 -8.69 17.31
CA ASP A 130 -0.31 -8.59 16.83
C ASP A 130 -0.76 -9.83 16.05
N ALA A 131 0.15 -10.51 15.34
CA ALA A 131 -0.14 -11.78 14.69
C ALA A 131 -0.49 -12.90 15.69
N ARG A 132 -0.03 -12.81 16.94
CA ARG A 132 -0.32 -13.82 17.98
C ARG A 132 -1.67 -13.62 18.67
N ARG A 133 -2.36 -12.52 18.39
CA ARG A 133 -3.65 -12.14 19.00
C ARG A 133 -4.85 -12.29 18.06
N ALA A 134 -4.63 -12.62 16.79
CA ALA A 134 -5.66 -12.84 15.77
C ALA A 134 -5.84 -14.35 15.53
#